data_AF-A0A3M1B2R5-F1
#
_entry.id   AF-A0A3M1B2R5-F1
#
_cell.length_a   1.000
_cell.length_b   1.000
_cell.length_c   1.000
_cell.angle_alpha   90.00
_cell.angle_beta   90.00
_cell.angle_gamma   90.00
#
_symmetry.space_group_name_H-M   'P 1'
#
loop_
_entity.id
_entity.type
_entity.pdbx_description
1 polymer ?
#
loop_
_entity_poly.entity_id
_entity_poly.type
_entity_poly.pdbx_seq_one_letter_code
_entity_poly.pdbx_strand_id
1 'polypeptide(L)'
;WEDLFVAAFGEGNYGGGKIRAASVAAQNALGKKVGVNPRLYKNKGDGTFEDVTDEVGLWEGMFAMGSNFEDIDNDGFLDFYIGTGEPSYSAVVPNKMYRNDQGKRFQDVTYAGGFGHVQKGHAVSFADFDNDGDQDIFAVMGGAFEGDVFGDAFFLNPVGNENNWITLKLEGTKSNKAAMGAWVKVTALDADGNQHHFYRRVSSGSSFGGNSLQLEIGLGKCTSIRMVEVRWPNQERAVEVFGNIPVNSFVKLVEGSGQAQLETRPSFSFPVE
;
A
#
# COMPACT_ATOMS: atom_id res chain seq x y z
N TRP A 1 10.99 -2.82 12.09
CA TRP A 1 11.62 -3.51 10.95
C TRP A 1 10.51 -3.85 9.99
N GLU A 2 10.78 -3.82 8.68
CA GLU A 2 9.75 -4.12 7.68
C GLU A 2 9.67 -5.62 7.43
N ASP A 3 8.46 -6.10 7.19
CA ASP A 3 8.19 -7.43 6.68
C ASP A 3 8.52 -7.49 5.18
N LEU A 4 8.69 -8.71 4.65
CA LEU A 4 8.99 -8.93 3.24
C LEU A 4 7.80 -9.60 2.57
N PHE A 5 7.21 -8.93 1.59
CA PHE A 5 6.21 -9.50 0.71
C PHE A 5 6.84 -9.86 -0.65
N VAL A 6 6.56 -11.06 -1.14
CA VAL A 6 7.04 -11.55 -2.43
C VAL A 6 5.86 -12.13 -3.21
N ALA A 7 5.49 -11.51 -4.32
CA ALA A 7 4.55 -12.07 -5.28
C ALA A 7 5.28 -12.36 -6.59
N ALA A 8 5.03 -13.53 -7.15
CA ALA A 8 5.66 -13.97 -8.39
C ALA A 8 4.61 -14.12 -9.49
N PHE A 9 5.03 -13.85 -10.72
CA PHE A 9 4.19 -14.09 -11.89
C PHE A 9 3.87 -15.59 -12.08
N GLY A 10 4.81 -16.48 -11.76
CA GLY A 10 4.66 -17.94 -11.79
C GLY A 10 5.99 -18.68 -11.96
N GLU A 11 6.04 -19.99 -11.62
CA GLU A 11 7.18 -20.88 -11.92
C GLU A 11 7.22 -21.32 -13.39
N GLY A 12 8.40 -21.29 -14.02
CA GLY A 12 8.60 -21.57 -15.44
C GLY A 12 8.01 -22.89 -15.95
N ASN A 13 6.78 -22.84 -16.48
CA ASN A 13 6.21 -23.67 -17.56
C ASN A 13 4.76 -23.26 -17.92
N TYR A 14 4.36 -22.01 -17.68
CA TYR A 14 3.01 -21.51 -18.00
C TYR A 14 2.82 -21.15 -19.49
N GLY A 15 3.90 -21.10 -20.28
CA GLY A 15 3.91 -20.82 -21.73
C GLY A 15 3.44 -21.96 -22.65
N GLY A 16 2.61 -22.89 -22.17
CA GLY A 16 2.28 -24.13 -22.86
C GLY A 16 0.84 -24.61 -22.69
N GLY A 17 -0.16 -23.73 -22.80
CA GLY A 17 -1.55 -24.10 -23.13
C GLY A 17 -2.32 -25.04 -22.19
N LYS A 18 -1.85 -25.31 -20.95
CA LYS A 18 -2.45 -26.33 -20.07
C LYS A 18 -3.22 -25.81 -18.85
N ILE A 19 -3.14 -24.53 -18.51
CA ILE A 19 -3.88 -23.97 -17.38
C ILE A 19 -4.91 -22.98 -17.90
N ARG A 20 -6.18 -23.33 -17.74
CA ARG A 20 -7.33 -22.47 -18.08
C ARG A 20 -7.70 -21.67 -16.83
N ALA A 21 -8.16 -20.43 -16.97
CA ALA A 21 -8.81 -19.62 -15.93
C ALA A 21 -9.71 -20.46 -15.05
N ALA A 22 -10.58 -21.21 -15.72
CA ALA A 22 -11.60 -22.02 -15.10
C ALA A 22 -10.97 -23.08 -14.19
N SER A 23 -9.79 -23.62 -14.52
CA SER A 23 -9.10 -24.57 -13.64
C SER A 23 -8.50 -23.90 -12.41
N VAL A 24 -7.86 -22.73 -12.52
CA VAL A 24 -7.29 -22.02 -11.36
C VAL A 24 -8.40 -21.48 -10.47
N ALA A 25 -9.36 -20.76 -11.05
CA ALA A 25 -10.50 -20.21 -10.32
C ALA A 25 -11.34 -21.32 -9.67
N ALA A 26 -11.64 -22.42 -10.37
CA ALA A 26 -12.38 -23.53 -9.77
C ALA A 26 -11.57 -24.24 -8.69
N GLN A 27 -10.27 -24.42 -8.87
CA GLN A 27 -9.44 -25.06 -7.86
C GLN A 27 -9.26 -24.17 -6.63
N ASN A 28 -9.05 -22.86 -6.78
CA ASN A 28 -9.05 -21.90 -5.68
C ASN A 28 -10.41 -21.89 -4.96
N ALA A 29 -11.52 -21.88 -5.69
CA ALA A 29 -12.87 -21.99 -5.11
C ALA A 29 -13.11 -23.32 -4.38
N LEU A 30 -12.37 -24.37 -4.72
CA LEU A 30 -12.36 -25.66 -4.03
C LEU A 30 -11.32 -25.72 -2.89
N GLY A 31 -10.70 -24.60 -2.53
CA GLY A 31 -9.66 -24.51 -1.49
C GLY A 31 -8.35 -25.20 -1.85
N LYS A 32 -8.12 -25.51 -3.13
CA LYS A 32 -6.88 -26.09 -3.62
C LYS A 32 -5.91 -24.96 -3.96
N LYS A 33 -4.69 -25.03 -3.44
CA LYS A 33 -3.61 -24.09 -3.74
C LYS A 33 -3.12 -24.34 -5.18
N VAL A 34 -3.25 -23.35 -6.06
CA VAL A 34 -2.88 -23.44 -7.48
C VAL A 34 -2.11 -22.22 -7.89
N GLY A 35 -1.05 -22.40 -8.66
CA GLY A 35 -0.14 -21.32 -9.02
C GLY A 35 0.85 -21.01 -7.90
N VAL A 36 1.54 -19.89 -8.04
CA VAL A 36 2.44 -19.38 -7.00
C VAL A 36 1.65 -18.36 -6.19
N ASN A 37 1.36 -18.69 -4.93
CA ASN A 37 0.77 -17.73 -4.00
C ASN A 37 1.83 -16.70 -3.58
N PRO A 38 1.42 -15.45 -3.28
CA PRO A 38 2.34 -14.52 -2.66
C PRO A 38 2.83 -15.08 -1.32
N ARG A 39 4.02 -14.64 -0.92
CA ARG A 39 4.63 -14.98 0.35
C ARG A 39 4.74 -13.75 1.21
N LEU A 40 4.38 -13.90 2.48
CA LEU A 40 4.65 -12.90 3.50
C LEU A 40 5.60 -13.47 4.53
N TYR A 41 6.73 -12.80 4.66
CA TYR A 41 7.80 -13.12 5.58
C TYR A 41 7.84 -12.06 6.68
N LYS A 42 7.40 -12.44 7.88
CA LYS A 42 7.42 -11.57 9.06
C LYS A 42 8.85 -11.43 9.58
N ASN A 43 9.29 -10.20 9.78
CA ASN A 43 10.63 -9.92 10.27
C ASN A 43 10.73 -10.17 11.78
N LYS A 44 11.68 -11.00 12.21
CA LYS A 44 11.89 -11.32 13.64
C LYS A 44 12.75 -10.29 14.39
N GLY A 45 13.33 -9.33 13.67
CA GLY A 45 14.18 -8.26 14.24
C GLY A 45 15.62 -8.69 14.54
N ASP A 46 15.99 -9.94 14.26
CA ASP A 46 17.32 -10.52 14.46
C ASP A 46 18.03 -10.86 13.14
N GLY A 47 17.51 -10.34 12.02
CA GLY A 47 17.98 -10.64 10.66
C GLY A 47 17.37 -11.89 10.05
N THR A 48 16.48 -12.60 10.76
CA THR A 48 15.71 -13.72 10.24
C THR A 48 14.25 -13.34 9.95
N PHE A 49 13.59 -14.19 9.17
CA PHE A 49 12.20 -14.04 8.78
C PHE A 49 11.40 -15.32 9.00
N GLU A 50 10.11 -15.17 9.30
CA GLU A 50 9.13 -16.26 9.43
C GLU A 50 8.16 -16.25 8.26
N ASP A 51 7.97 -17.39 7.59
CA ASP A 51 6.86 -17.50 6.62
C ASP A 51 5.53 -17.57 7.40
N VAL A 52 4.73 -16.50 7.33
CA VAL A 52 3.41 -16.39 7.95
C VAL A 52 2.28 -16.45 6.93
N THR A 53 2.60 -16.80 5.68
CA THR A 53 1.69 -16.71 4.52
C THR A 53 0.35 -17.39 4.75
N ASP A 54 0.38 -18.62 5.29
CA ASP A 54 -0.83 -19.40 5.55
C ASP A 54 -1.62 -18.84 6.75
N GLU A 55 -0.94 -18.30 7.76
CA GLU A 55 -1.55 -17.74 8.97
C GLU A 55 -2.36 -16.48 8.65
N VAL A 56 -1.85 -15.65 7.74
CA VAL A 56 -2.51 -14.40 7.35
C VAL A 56 -3.50 -14.57 6.20
N GLY A 57 -3.73 -15.79 5.73
CA GLY A 57 -4.75 -16.08 4.71
C GLY A 57 -4.34 -15.79 3.27
N LEU A 58 -3.03 -15.75 2.96
CA LEU A 58 -2.51 -15.50 1.60
C LEU A 58 -2.24 -16.81 0.83
N TRP A 59 -3.28 -17.60 0.62
CA TRP A 59 -3.18 -18.95 0.03
C TRP A 59 -3.44 -18.99 -1.48
N GLU A 60 -4.08 -17.97 -2.04
CA GLU A 60 -4.43 -17.94 -3.45
C GLU A 60 -3.21 -17.70 -4.33
N GLY A 61 -3.08 -18.47 -5.41
CA GLY A 61 -2.11 -18.16 -6.45
C GLY A 61 -2.52 -16.93 -7.23
N MET A 62 -1.57 -16.01 -7.39
CA MET A 62 -1.81 -14.71 -8.01
C MET A 62 -0.71 -14.51 -9.03
N PHE A 63 -1.08 -14.41 -10.31
CA PHE A 63 -0.13 -14.17 -11.41
C PHE A 63 0.33 -12.72 -11.39
N ALA A 64 0.99 -12.32 -10.30
CA ALA A 64 1.31 -10.94 -10.00
C ALA A 64 2.35 -10.39 -10.96
N MET A 65 2.07 -9.22 -11.53
CA MET A 65 3.01 -8.45 -12.34
C MET A 65 3.49 -7.23 -11.56
N GLY A 66 2.57 -6.51 -10.91
CA GLY A 66 2.89 -5.38 -10.04
C GLY A 66 1.99 -5.35 -8.81
N SER A 67 2.47 -4.71 -7.77
CA SER A 67 1.73 -4.58 -6.51
C SER A 67 2.26 -3.39 -5.73
N ASN A 68 1.40 -2.72 -4.99
CA ASN A 68 1.84 -1.67 -4.08
C ASN A 68 1.00 -1.67 -2.79
N PHE A 69 1.49 -0.97 -1.76
CA PHE A 69 0.94 -1.00 -0.40
C PHE A 69 0.63 0.41 0.07
N GLU A 70 -0.57 0.65 0.58
CA GLU A 70 -0.95 1.82 1.40
C GLU A 70 -2.16 1.47 2.28
N ASP A 71 -2.56 2.39 3.15
CA ASP A 71 -3.62 2.25 4.15
C ASP A 71 -4.91 2.89 3.62
N ILE A 72 -5.81 2.09 3.02
CA ILE A 72 -6.97 2.62 2.26
C ILE A 72 -8.15 3.01 3.13
N ASP A 73 -8.17 2.60 4.40
CA ASP A 73 -9.24 2.95 5.33
C ASP A 73 -8.74 3.71 6.57
N ASN A 74 -7.48 4.17 6.52
CA ASN A 74 -6.83 4.92 7.56
C ASN A 74 -6.80 4.22 8.93
N ASP A 75 -6.84 2.88 8.98
CA ASP A 75 -6.84 2.12 10.23
C ASP A 75 -5.43 1.92 10.84
N GLY A 76 -4.39 2.33 10.11
CA GLY A 76 -3.00 2.27 10.51
C GLY A 76 -2.25 1.06 9.96
N PHE A 77 -2.94 0.15 9.27
CA PHE A 77 -2.37 -1.07 8.70
C PHE A 77 -2.31 -0.97 7.17
N LEU A 78 -1.17 -1.37 6.60
CA LEU A 78 -1.01 -1.34 5.15
C LEU A 78 -1.82 -2.46 4.49
N ASP A 79 -2.68 -2.05 3.58
CA ASP A 79 -3.39 -2.86 2.61
C ASP A 79 -2.55 -3.01 1.34
N PHE A 80 -3.02 -3.80 0.36
CA PHE A 80 -2.32 -3.88 -0.91
C PHE A 80 -3.22 -4.23 -2.09
N TYR A 81 -2.85 -3.67 -3.24
CA TYR A 81 -3.44 -3.99 -4.53
C TYR A 81 -2.42 -4.72 -5.40
N ILE A 82 -2.87 -5.77 -6.12
CA ILE A 82 -2.06 -6.56 -7.04
C ILE A 82 -2.64 -6.47 -8.45
N GLY A 83 -1.81 -5.98 -9.36
CA GLY A 83 -1.96 -6.16 -10.79
C GLY A 83 -1.60 -7.59 -11.19
N THR A 84 -2.57 -8.31 -11.73
CA THR A 84 -2.39 -9.68 -12.24
C THR A 84 -2.27 -9.67 -13.76
N GLY A 85 -1.40 -10.49 -14.32
CA GLY A 85 -0.97 -10.31 -15.71
C GLY A 85 -0.84 -11.55 -16.57
N GLU A 86 -1.41 -12.70 -16.21
CA GLU A 86 -1.36 -13.90 -17.07
C GLU A 86 -1.96 -13.55 -18.44
N PRO A 87 -1.17 -13.51 -19.53
CA PRO A 87 -1.62 -12.94 -20.80
C PRO A 87 -2.72 -13.78 -21.44
N SER A 88 -2.75 -15.11 -21.23
CA SER A 88 -3.72 -15.97 -21.90
C SER A 88 -5.16 -15.48 -21.75
N TYR A 89 -5.88 -15.29 -22.87
CA TYR A 89 -7.33 -15.03 -22.84
C TYR A 89 -8.13 -16.14 -22.17
N SER A 90 -7.54 -17.34 -22.11
CA SER A 90 -8.15 -18.44 -21.37
C SER A 90 -8.03 -18.26 -19.87
N ALA A 91 -7.27 -17.28 -19.35
CA ALA A 91 -7.08 -16.91 -17.95
C ALA A 91 -7.92 -15.67 -17.58
N VAL A 92 -8.78 -15.83 -16.58
CA VAL A 92 -9.75 -14.87 -16.04
C VAL A 92 -9.38 -14.76 -14.57
N VAL A 93 -8.28 -14.06 -14.33
CA VAL A 93 -7.77 -13.77 -13.01
C VAL A 93 -7.94 -12.27 -12.85
N PRO A 94 -8.79 -11.80 -11.93
CA PRO A 94 -8.94 -10.39 -11.70
C PRO A 94 -7.71 -9.85 -10.97
N ASN A 95 -7.43 -8.57 -11.16
CA ASN A 95 -6.67 -7.79 -10.21
C ASN A 95 -7.31 -7.88 -8.83
N LYS A 96 -6.49 -7.76 -7.78
CA LYS A 96 -6.92 -8.09 -6.43
C LYS A 96 -6.60 -6.99 -5.46
N MET A 97 -7.51 -6.74 -4.53
CA MET A 97 -7.30 -5.83 -3.41
C MET A 97 -7.48 -6.59 -2.10
N TYR A 98 -6.52 -6.45 -1.19
CA TYR A 98 -6.54 -7.08 0.12
C TYR A 98 -6.46 -6.03 1.21
N ARG A 99 -7.44 -6.08 2.11
CA ARG A 99 -7.47 -5.26 3.33
C ARG A 99 -6.79 -5.98 4.48
N ASN A 100 -5.91 -5.30 5.20
CA ASN A 100 -5.22 -5.80 6.38
C ASN A 100 -6.11 -5.66 7.61
N ASP A 101 -6.52 -6.78 8.18
CA ASP A 101 -7.37 -6.83 9.37
C ASP A 101 -6.52 -6.70 10.63
N GLN A 102 -5.97 -5.49 10.85
CA GLN A 102 -5.19 -5.13 12.03
C GLN A 102 -4.01 -6.08 12.31
N GLY A 103 -3.32 -6.51 11.24
CA GLY A 103 -2.18 -7.42 11.31
C GLY A 103 -2.53 -8.88 11.64
N LYS A 104 -3.82 -9.23 11.70
CA LYS A 104 -4.26 -10.61 11.98
C LYS A 104 -4.30 -11.47 10.72
N ARG A 105 -4.80 -10.90 9.63
CA ARG A 105 -4.98 -11.56 8.32
C ARG A 105 -5.22 -10.52 7.23
N PHE A 106 -5.12 -10.95 5.98
CA PHE A 106 -5.59 -10.20 4.83
C PHE A 106 -6.96 -10.70 4.37
N GLN A 107 -7.86 -9.76 4.14
CA GLN A 107 -9.21 -10.01 3.63
C GLN A 107 -9.25 -9.65 2.15
N ASP A 108 -9.66 -10.59 1.29
CA ASP A 108 -9.89 -10.28 -0.13
C ASP A 108 -11.15 -9.40 -0.25
N VAL A 109 -10.94 -8.12 -0.56
CA VAL A 109 -12.00 -7.12 -0.76
C VAL A 109 -12.21 -6.78 -2.24
N THR A 110 -11.64 -7.59 -3.13
CA THR A 110 -11.60 -7.34 -4.59
C THR A 110 -12.98 -7.01 -5.17
N TYR A 111 -13.99 -7.80 -4.80
CA TYR A 111 -15.34 -7.61 -5.34
C TYR A 111 -16.17 -6.60 -4.55
N ALA A 112 -15.98 -6.57 -3.23
CA ALA A 112 -16.73 -5.65 -2.36
C ALA A 112 -16.39 -4.18 -2.65
N GLY A 113 -15.12 -3.89 -2.99
CA GLY A 113 -14.65 -2.55 -3.35
C GLY A 113 -14.59 -2.27 -4.86
N GLY A 114 -15.06 -3.17 -5.72
CA GLY A 114 -15.10 -2.93 -7.18
C GLY A 114 -13.75 -3.01 -7.90
N PHE A 115 -12.72 -3.57 -7.27
CA PHE A 115 -11.34 -3.67 -7.78
C PHE A 115 -11.12 -4.77 -8.83
N GLY A 116 -12.11 -5.66 -9.03
CA GLY A 116 -11.99 -6.92 -9.76
C GLY A 116 -11.89 -6.82 -11.29
N HIS A 117 -10.98 -5.99 -11.82
CA HIS A 117 -10.73 -5.87 -13.25
C HIS A 117 -10.03 -7.11 -13.80
N VAL A 118 -10.53 -7.67 -14.90
CA VAL A 118 -9.98 -8.88 -15.54
C VAL A 118 -8.87 -8.57 -16.55
N GLN A 119 -8.72 -7.29 -16.90
CA GLN A 119 -7.66 -6.76 -17.74
C GLN A 119 -6.33 -6.77 -16.98
N LYS A 120 -5.23 -6.92 -17.73
CA LYS A 120 -3.91 -7.21 -17.16
C LYS A 120 -3.37 -6.00 -16.40
N GLY A 121 -3.34 -6.11 -15.07
CA GLY A 121 -2.80 -5.06 -14.20
C GLY A 121 -1.28 -5.11 -14.15
N HIS A 122 -0.62 -3.97 -14.36
CA HIS A 122 0.83 -3.84 -14.26
C HIS A 122 1.22 -2.83 -13.19
N ALA A 123 1.32 -1.55 -13.56
CA ALA A 123 1.72 -0.51 -12.64
C ALA A 123 0.58 -0.16 -11.69
N VAL A 124 0.88 -0.09 -10.39
CA VAL A 124 -0.05 0.28 -9.32
C VAL A 124 0.56 1.42 -8.51
N SER A 125 -0.22 2.49 -8.31
CA SER A 125 0.18 3.66 -7.53
C SER A 125 -0.94 4.06 -6.59
N PHE A 126 -0.58 4.30 -5.33
CA PHE A 126 -1.45 4.90 -4.33
C PHE A 126 -1.02 6.35 -4.08
N ALA A 127 -2.02 7.22 -3.93
CA ALA A 127 -1.85 8.57 -3.41
C ALA A 127 -3.22 9.14 -3.00
N ASP A 128 -3.21 10.10 -2.08
CA ASP A 128 -4.30 11.04 -1.82
C ASP A 128 -4.35 12.08 -2.95
N PHE A 129 -5.04 11.80 -4.06
CA PHE A 129 -4.99 12.64 -5.26
C PHE A 129 -5.81 13.91 -5.12
N ASP A 130 -6.96 13.82 -4.45
CA ASP A 130 -7.86 14.95 -4.25
C ASP A 130 -7.61 15.71 -2.93
N ASN A 131 -6.62 15.29 -2.14
CA ASN A 131 -6.21 15.90 -0.87
C ASN A 131 -7.33 15.92 0.17
N ASP A 132 -8.18 14.89 0.19
CA ASP A 132 -9.24 14.74 1.18
C ASP A 132 -8.83 13.90 2.40
N GLY A 133 -7.66 13.25 2.31
CA GLY A 133 -7.03 12.51 3.38
C GLY A 133 -7.24 11.01 3.36
N ASP A 134 -7.90 10.46 2.35
CA ASP A 134 -7.90 9.02 2.08
C ASP A 134 -7.02 8.66 0.86
N GLN A 135 -6.86 7.35 0.60
CA GLN A 135 -5.97 6.86 -0.45
C GLN A 135 -6.76 6.46 -1.68
N ASP A 136 -6.42 7.06 -2.82
CA ASP A 136 -6.87 6.64 -4.13
C ASP A 136 -5.87 5.69 -4.79
N ILE A 137 -6.34 5.02 -5.86
CA ILE A 137 -5.53 4.04 -6.59
C ILE A 137 -5.56 4.37 -8.08
N PHE A 138 -4.38 4.47 -8.69
CA PHE A 138 -4.20 4.44 -10.14
C PHE A 138 -3.56 3.12 -10.56
N ALA A 139 -4.20 2.42 -11.51
CA ALA A 139 -3.74 1.12 -11.99
C ALA A 139 -3.73 1.08 -13.53
N VAL A 140 -2.56 0.73 -14.08
CA VAL A 140 -2.39 0.53 -15.52
C VAL A 140 -2.92 -0.84 -15.92
N MET A 141 -3.77 -0.88 -16.95
CA MET A 141 -4.49 -2.08 -17.37
C MET A 141 -4.36 -2.39 -18.86
N GLY A 142 -4.27 -3.68 -19.17
CA GLY A 142 -4.22 -4.20 -20.53
C GLY A 142 -2.82 -4.15 -21.14
N GLY A 143 -2.75 -4.19 -22.47
CA GLY A 143 -1.53 -3.97 -23.24
C GLY A 143 -0.66 -5.21 -23.49
N ALA A 144 -1.06 -6.41 -23.02
CA ALA A 144 -0.32 -7.63 -23.29
C ALA A 144 -0.44 -8.06 -24.77
N PHE A 145 -1.59 -7.77 -25.39
CA PHE A 145 -1.87 -8.01 -26.80
C PHE A 145 -2.50 -6.77 -27.44
N GLU A 146 -2.36 -6.62 -28.75
CA GLU A 146 -2.98 -5.53 -29.51
C GLU A 146 -4.52 -5.48 -29.33
N GLY A 147 -5.16 -6.64 -29.10
CA GLY A 147 -6.59 -6.73 -28.83
C GLY A 147 -7.01 -6.54 -27.36
N ASP A 148 -6.05 -6.41 -26.43
CA ASP A 148 -6.27 -6.22 -24.98
C ASP A 148 -5.94 -4.77 -24.58
N VAL A 149 -6.26 -3.81 -25.44
CA VAL A 149 -6.16 -2.38 -25.09
C VAL A 149 -7.35 -2.05 -24.20
N PHE A 150 -7.05 -1.57 -23.00
CA PHE A 150 -8.05 -1.11 -22.05
C PHE A 150 -7.62 0.23 -21.45
N GLY A 151 -8.58 0.99 -20.94
CA GLY A 151 -8.27 2.21 -20.20
C GLY A 151 -7.64 1.87 -18.85
N ASP A 152 -6.71 2.69 -18.41
CA ASP A 152 -6.24 2.64 -17.03
C ASP A 152 -7.42 2.88 -16.07
N ALA A 153 -7.37 2.28 -14.89
CA ALA A 153 -8.39 2.50 -13.87
C ALA A 153 -7.88 3.49 -12.83
N PHE A 154 -8.75 4.44 -12.49
CA PHE A 154 -8.57 5.34 -11.37
C PHE A 154 -9.70 5.09 -10.38
N PHE A 155 -9.36 4.63 -9.19
CA PHE A 155 -10.29 4.36 -8.11
C PHE A 155 -10.22 5.53 -7.13
N LEU A 156 -11.25 6.38 -7.17
CA LEU A 156 -11.46 7.39 -6.15
C LEU A 156 -12.04 6.71 -4.92
N ASN A 157 -11.41 6.88 -3.77
CA ASN A 157 -11.87 6.31 -2.53
C ASN A 157 -12.94 7.22 -1.92
N PRO A 158 -14.18 6.74 -1.71
CA PRO A 158 -15.25 7.58 -1.17
C PRO A 158 -15.41 7.41 0.34
N VAL A 159 -14.54 6.62 0.99
CA VAL A 159 -14.77 6.11 2.34
C VAL A 159 -15.04 7.26 3.31
N GLY A 160 -14.41 8.42 3.12
CA GLY A 160 -14.60 9.54 4.01
C GLY A 160 -14.05 9.24 5.40
N ASN A 161 -13.41 10.22 6.01
CA ASN A 161 -12.52 9.97 7.15
C ASN A 161 -13.24 9.71 8.49
N GLU A 162 -13.81 8.51 8.69
CA GLU A 162 -14.21 8.01 10.01
C GLU A 162 -13.01 7.75 10.93
N ASN A 163 -11.86 7.48 10.33
CA ASN A 163 -10.56 7.38 10.99
C ASN A 163 -9.78 8.67 10.77
N ASN A 164 -8.84 8.94 11.67
CA ASN A 164 -7.95 10.08 11.55
C ASN A 164 -6.70 9.70 10.76
N TRP A 165 -6.07 10.69 10.15
CA TRP A 165 -4.90 10.50 9.30
C TRP A 165 -3.87 11.61 9.51
N ILE A 166 -2.70 11.45 8.90
CA ILE A 166 -1.74 12.52 8.70
C ILE A 166 -0.93 12.28 7.44
N THR A 167 -0.69 13.34 6.68
CA THR A 167 0.18 13.30 5.50
C THR A 167 1.46 14.06 5.75
N LEU A 168 2.60 13.37 5.66
CA LEU A 168 3.93 13.94 5.91
C LEU A 168 4.73 14.06 4.62
N LYS A 169 5.23 15.26 4.32
CA LYS A 169 6.20 15.50 3.24
C LYS A 169 7.55 15.84 3.84
N LEU A 170 8.53 14.97 3.64
CA LEU A 170 9.88 15.16 4.18
C LEU A 170 10.79 15.83 3.14
N GLU A 171 11.65 16.74 3.60
CA GLU A 171 12.69 17.36 2.77
C GLU A 171 14.06 17.27 3.44
N GLY A 172 14.99 16.59 2.76
CA GLY A 172 16.39 16.51 3.21
C GLY A 172 17.19 17.78 2.91
N THR A 173 18.06 18.16 3.83
CA THR A 173 19.01 19.27 3.70
C THR A 173 20.46 18.79 3.72
N LYS A 174 20.79 17.86 4.62
CA LYS A 174 22.04 17.09 4.63
C LYS A 174 21.87 15.75 3.90
N SER A 175 20.71 15.14 4.07
CA SER A 175 20.25 13.95 3.36
C SER A 175 19.85 14.27 1.92
N ASN A 176 19.53 13.26 1.12
CA ASN A 176 18.98 13.48 -0.22
C ASN A 176 17.68 14.29 -0.15
N LYS A 177 17.43 15.16 -1.15
CA LYS A 177 16.33 16.14 -1.11
C LYS A 177 14.95 15.54 -0.93
N ALA A 178 14.72 14.37 -1.53
CA ALA A 178 13.48 13.62 -1.44
C ALA A 178 13.32 12.87 -0.09
N ALA A 179 14.31 12.95 0.81
CA ALA A 179 14.37 12.19 2.06
C ALA A 179 14.23 10.67 1.86
N MET A 180 14.56 10.15 0.69
CA MET A 180 14.44 8.75 0.32
C MET A 180 15.19 7.87 1.33
N GLY A 181 14.49 6.90 1.92
CA GLY A 181 15.01 6.03 2.97
C GLY A 181 14.89 6.58 4.41
N ALA A 182 14.33 7.78 4.61
CA ALA A 182 14.03 8.29 5.94
C ALA A 182 13.00 7.39 6.64
N TRP A 183 13.25 7.10 7.92
CA TRP A 183 12.33 6.33 8.74
C TRP A 183 11.53 7.28 9.62
N VAL A 184 10.22 7.07 9.67
CA VAL A 184 9.30 7.86 10.47
C VAL A 184 8.57 6.98 11.46
N LYS A 185 8.49 7.44 12.70
CA LYS A 185 7.62 6.90 13.74
C LYS A 185 6.69 7.99 14.22
N VAL A 186 5.39 7.80 14.04
CA VAL A 186 4.36 8.65 14.61
C VAL A 186 3.91 8.02 15.92
N THR A 187 3.89 8.82 16.99
CA THR A 187 3.31 8.44 18.26
C THR A 187 2.03 9.23 18.47
N ALA A 188 0.90 8.54 18.47
CA ALA A 188 -0.43 9.15 18.63
C ALA A 188 -1.14 8.61 19.89
N LEU A 189 -2.20 9.31 20.30
CA LEU A 189 -3.02 8.96 21.45
C LEU A 189 -4.48 8.81 21.03
N ASP A 190 -5.16 7.79 21.54
CA ASP A 190 -6.61 7.67 21.43
C ASP A 190 -7.35 8.52 22.47
N ALA A 191 -8.69 8.47 22.44
CA ALA A 191 -9.54 9.24 23.34
C ALA A 191 -9.35 8.86 24.83
N ASP A 192 -8.91 7.64 25.12
CA ASP A 192 -8.62 7.15 26.47
C ASP A 192 -7.18 7.50 26.90
N GLY A 193 -6.38 8.07 26.00
CA GLY A 193 -4.99 8.42 26.23
C GLY A 193 -4.01 7.26 26.05
N ASN A 194 -4.44 6.13 25.49
CA ASN A 194 -3.53 5.03 25.16
C ASN A 194 -2.65 5.43 23.97
N GLN A 195 -1.40 4.99 24.03
CA GLN A 195 -0.39 5.34 23.05
C GLN A 195 -0.29 4.30 21.93
N HIS A 196 -0.34 4.78 20.69
CA HIS A 196 -0.22 3.98 19.48
C HIS A 196 0.98 4.44 18.64
N HIS A 197 1.55 3.50 17.87
CA HIS A 197 2.77 3.73 17.09
C HIS A 197 2.57 3.33 15.64
N PHE A 198 2.80 4.27 14.74
CA PHE A 198 2.72 4.07 13.30
C PHE A 198 4.09 4.28 12.69
N TYR A 199 4.48 3.39 11.78
CA TYR A 199 5.81 3.38 11.17
C TYR A 199 5.69 3.46 9.66
N ARG A 200 6.51 4.32 9.05
CA ARG A 200 6.64 4.44 7.60
C ARG A 200 8.09 4.70 7.21
N ARG A 201 8.41 4.40 5.95
CA ARG A 201 9.66 4.81 5.31
C ARG A 201 9.34 5.55 4.03
N VAL A 202 10.06 6.64 3.77
CA VAL A 202 10.00 7.30 2.47
C VAL A 202 10.57 6.37 1.41
N SER A 203 9.71 5.91 0.52
CA SER A 203 10.03 5.04 -0.61
C SER A 203 9.07 5.34 -1.77
N SER A 204 9.37 4.83 -2.97
CA SER A 204 8.44 4.90 -4.10
C SER A 204 7.44 3.74 -4.13
N GLY A 205 7.27 2.99 -3.03
CA GLY A 205 6.46 1.77 -3.01
C GLY A 205 7.18 0.55 -3.59
N SER A 206 6.43 -0.42 -4.10
CA SER A 206 6.94 -1.70 -4.60
C SER A 206 6.64 -1.96 -6.09
N SER A 207 7.58 -2.60 -6.79
CA SER A 207 7.41 -3.13 -8.17
C SER A 207 7.07 -2.06 -9.24
N PHE A 208 6.25 -2.41 -10.25
CA PHE A 208 5.76 -1.49 -11.27
C PHE A 208 4.74 -0.51 -10.69
N GLY A 209 4.93 0.77 -11.00
CA GLY A 209 4.18 1.87 -10.41
C GLY A 209 4.89 2.44 -9.19
N GLY A 210 4.79 3.76 -9.00
CA GLY A 210 5.43 4.46 -7.89
C GLY A 210 4.38 5.16 -7.04
N ASN A 211 4.41 4.97 -5.72
CA ASN A 211 3.55 5.72 -4.80
C ASN A 211 4.04 7.18 -4.67
N SER A 212 3.15 8.02 -4.14
CA SER A 212 3.48 9.31 -3.55
C SER A 212 4.73 9.19 -2.66
N LEU A 213 5.65 10.16 -2.75
CA LEU A 213 6.77 10.26 -1.79
C LEU A 213 6.33 10.85 -0.45
N GLN A 214 5.05 11.21 -0.33
CA GLN A 214 4.45 11.64 0.92
C GLN A 214 4.10 10.39 1.71
N LEU A 215 4.18 10.51 3.04
CA LEU A 215 3.77 9.44 3.93
C LEU A 215 2.35 9.75 4.35
N GLU A 216 1.42 9.04 3.73
CA GLU A 216 -0.01 9.11 4.02
C GLU A 216 -0.29 8.01 5.05
N ILE A 217 -0.61 8.42 6.28
CA ILE A 217 -0.61 7.55 7.46
C ILE A 217 -1.97 7.60 8.13
N GLY A 218 -2.69 6.48 8.10
CA GLY A 218 -3.84 6.25 8.96
C GLY A 218 -3.44 6.18 10.43
N LEU A 219 -4.24 6.81 11.27
CA LEU A 219 -4.09 6.87 12.72
C LEU A 219 -5.24 6.16 13.43
N GLY A 220 -6.16 5.53 12.69
CA GLY A 220 -7.35 4.88 13.20
C GLY A 220 -8.17 5.84 14.06
N LYS A 221 -8.48 5.42 15.29
CA LYS A 221 -9.25 6.23 16.26
C LYS A 221 -8.38 7.15 17.13
N CYS A 222 -7.09 7.31 16.83
CA CYS A 222 -6.25 8.26 17.57
C CYS A 222 -6.72 9.69 17.36
N THR A 223 -6.88 10.47 18.42
CA THR A 223 -7.42 11.84 18.37
C THR A 223 -6.33 12.91 18.43
N SER A 224 -5.10 12.55 18.76
CA SER A 224 -3.98 13.50 18.84
C SER A 224 -2.63 12.85 18.53
N ILE A 225 -1.68 13.65 18.04
CA ILE A 225 -0.30 13.23 17.80
C ILE A 225 0.58 13.82 18.90
N ARG A 226 1.26 12.95 19.64
CA ARG A 226 2.21 13.35 20.67
C ARG A 226 3.51 13.87 20.04
N MET A 227 4.04 13.12 19.08
CA MET A 227 5.27 13.46 18.37
C MET A 227 5.44 12.63 17.09
N VAL A 228 6.23 13.18 16.17
CA VAL A 228 6.75 12.49 14.99
C VAL A 228 8.27 12.44 15.09
N GLU A 229 8.83 11.24 15.10
CA GLU A 229 10.27 11.00 15.14
C GLU A 229 10.74 10.65 13.72
N VAL A 230 11.68 11.42 13.17
CA VAL A 230 12.27 11.19 11.85
C VAL A 230 13.74 10.82 12.01
N ARG A 231 14.11 9.61 11.58
CA ARG A 231 15.51 9.22 11.43
C ARG A 231 15.94 9.44 9.99
N TRP A 232 16.74 10.48 9.79
CA TRP A 232 17.20 10.92 8.47
C TRP A 232 18.24 9.95 7.86
N PRO A 233 18.23 9.74 6.54
CA PRO A 233 19.11 8.80 5.84
C PRO A 233 20.49 9.41 5.54
N ASN A 234 21.09 10.11 6.51
CA ASN A 234 22.44 10.65 6.44
C ASN A 234 23.44 9.76 7.21
N GLN A 235 24.73 10.12 7.20
CA GLN A 235 25.77 9.36 7.90
C GLN A 235 25.60 9.34 9.42
N GLU A 236 25.13 10.45 9.99
CA GLU A 236 24.90 10.61 11.44
C GLU A 236 23.71 9.74 11.91
N ARG A 237 22.76 9.44 11.01
CA ARG A 237 21.49 8.75 11.29
C ARG A 237 20.76 9.32 12.51
N ALA A 238 20.89 10.63 12.71
CA ALA A 238 20.29 11.34 13.83
C ALA A 238 18.76 11.25 13.76
N VAL A 239 18.14 11.16 14.92
CA VAL A 239 16.67 11.22 15.08
C VAL A 239 16.30 12.65 15.44
N GLU A 240 15.45 13.25 14.63
CA GLU A 240 14.83 14.55 14.88
C GLU A 240 13.38 14.34 15.33
N VAL A 241 12.93 15.15 16.29
CA VAL A 241 11.58 15.02 16.88
C VAL A 241 10.80 16.28 16.59
N PHE A 242 9.59 16.09 16.06
CA PHE A 242 8.64 17.15 15.73
C PHE A 242 7.39 17.00 16.60
N GLY A 243 6.89 18.11 17.13
CA GLY A 243 5.68 18.16 17.96
C GLY A 243 4.69 19.22 17.45
N ASN A 244 3.58 19.40 18.17
CA ASN A 244 2.50 20.34 17.83
C ASN A 244 1.87 20.08 16.45
N ILE A 245 1.66 18.81 16.13
CA ILE A 245 1.10 18.39 14.85
C ILE A 245 -0.36 17.93 15.07
N PRO A 246 -1.36 18.56 14.42
CA PRO A 246 -2.73 18.10 14.49
C PRO A 246 -2.94 16.85 13.64
N VAL A 247 -3.91 16.02 14.02
CA VAL A 247 -4.46 14.99 13.13
C VAL A 247 -5.19 15.64 11.95
N ASN A 248 -5.41 14.88 10.89
CA ASN A 248 -6.12 15.26 9.66
C ASN A 248 -5.49 16.49 9.01
N SER A 249 -4.17 16.44 8.82
CA SER A 249 -3.42 17.57 8.31
C SER A 249 -2.29 17.15 7.38
N PHE A 250 -1.94 18.06 6.47
CA PHE A 250 -0.74 17.99 5.64
C PHE A 250 0.40 18.72 6.34
N VAL A 251 1.54 18.07 6.46
CA VAL A 251 2.68 18.60 7.22
C VAL A 251 3.97 18.39 6.45
N LYS A 252 4.72 19.48 6.29
CA LYS A 252 6.09 19.44 5.78
C LYS A 252 7.09 19.41 6.92
N LEU A 253 8.01 18.44 6.88
CA LEU A 253 9.10 18.27 7.84
C LEU A 253 10.43 18.46 7.12
N VAL A 254 11.21 19.47 7.53
CA VAL A 254 12.51 19.80 6.91
C VAL A 254 13.64 19.41 7.86
N GLU A 255 14.62 18.65 7.34
CA GLU A 255 15.77 18.18 8.12
C GLU A 255 16.55 19.35 8.75
N GLY A 256 16.68 19.30 10.08
CA GLY A 256 17.38 20.29 10.88
C GLY A 256 16.57 21.55 11.21
N SER A 257 15.30 21.61 10.83
CA SER A 257 14.43 22.76 11.15
C SER A 257 13.91 22.74 12.58
N GLY A 258 13.75 21.55 13.19
CA GLY A 258 13.15 21.35 14.50
C GLY A 258 11.67 21.73 14.59
N GLN A 259 11.01 22.10 13.49
CA GLN A 259 9.63 22.60 13.47
C GLN A 259 8.83 22.02 12.31
N ALA A 260 7.61 21.58 12.62
CA ALA A 260 6.65 21.12 11.63
C ALA A 260 5.98 22.32 10.94
N GLN A 261 5.85 22.25 9.61
CA GLN A 261 5.20 23.28 8.80
C GLN A 261 3.85 22.75 8.32
N LEU A 262 2.75 23.34 8.78
CA LEU A 262 1.41 22.97 8.31
C LEU A 262 1.20 23.49 6.88
N GLU A 263 0.67 22.63 6.02
CA GLU A 263 0.31 22.97 4.65
C GLU A 263 -1.22 22.98 4.53
N THR A 264 -1.76 24.03 3.91
CA THR A 264 -3.15 24.03 3.46
C THR A 264 -3.17 23.62 2.01
N ARG A 265 -3.96 22.59 1.69
CA ARG A 265 -4.12 22.09 0.33
C ARG A 265 -5.57 22.19 -0.08
N PRO A 266 -5.87 22.65 -1.30
CA PRO A 266 -7.22 22.63 -1.80
C PRO A 266 -7.62 21.19 -2.04
N SER A 267 -8.75 20.77 -1.46
CA SER A 267 -9.41 19.56 -1.89
C SER A 267 -10.33 19.84 -3.08
N PHE A 268 -10.58 18.82 -3.88
CA PHE A 268 -11.53 18.90 -4.99
C PHE A 268 -12.33 17.60 -5.06
N SER A 269 -13.36 17.58 -5.91
CA SER A 269 -14.15 16.37 -6.14
C SER A 269 -14.19 16.10 -7.62
N PHE A 270 -14.04 14.83 -8.00
CA PHE A 270 -14.23 14.43 -9.38
C PHE A 270 -15.72 14.45 -9.74
N PRO A 271 -16.08 14.87 -10.96
CA PRO A 271 -17.44 14.75 -11.43
C PRO A 271 -17.79 13.25 -11.52
N VAL A 272 -18.77 12.82 -10.72
CA VAL A 272 -19.33 11.48 -10.80
C VAL A 272 -20.43 11.52 -11.86
N GLU A 273 -20.23 10.85 -13.00
CA GLU A 273 -21.28 10.65 -14.03
C GLU A 273 -22.25 9.53 -13.64
#